data_AF-G5E438-F1
#
_entry.id   AF-G5E438-F1
#
_cell.length_a   1.000
_cell.length_b   1.000
_cell.length_c   1.000
_cell.angle_alpha   90.00
_cell.angle_beta   90.00
_cell.angle_gamma   90.00
#
_symmetry.space_group_name_H-M   'P 1'
#
loop_
_entity.id
_entity.type
_entity.pdbx_description
1 polymer ?
#
loop_
_entity_poly.entity_id
_entity_poly.type
_entity_poly.pdbx_seq_one_letter_code
_entity_poly.pdbx_strand_id
1 'polypeptide(L)' 'VMTLIQSIPVPVLAEVNGLATAAGCQLVASCDIAVASNKSRFATPGVNVGLFCSTPAVALGRAVPRKV' A
#
# COMPACT_ATOMS: atom_id res chain seq x y z
N VAL A 1 -1.58 -5.51 12.54
CA VAL A 1 -1.67 -6.12 11.19
C VAL A 1 -0.39 -5.88 10.39
N MET A 2 -0.02 -4.65 10.07
CA MET A 2 1.15 -4.38 9.20
C MET A 2 2.46 -4.95 9.74
N THR A 3 2.72 -4.81 11.05
CA THR A 3 3.90 -5.41 11.69
C THR A 3 3.93 -6.94 11.55
N LEU A 4 2.76 -7.59 11.59
CA LEU A 4 2.66 -9.04 11.45
C LEU A 4 3.00 -9.49 10.01
N ILE A 5 2.57 -8.72 9.01
CA ILE A 5 2.94 -8.96 7.60
C ILE A 5 4.46 -8.85 7.42
N GLN A 6 5.10 -7.88 8.08
CA GLN A 6 6.54 -7.66 7.98
C GLN A 6 7.38 -8.64 8.80
N SER A 7 6.81 -9.28 9.83
CA SER A 7 7.55 -10.14 10.76
C SER A 7 7.40 -11.64 10.50
N ILE A 8 6.49 -12.03 9.59
CA ILE A 8 6.23 -13.44 9.31
C ILE A 8 7.38 -14.04 8.47
N PRO A 9 7.85 -15.27 8.75
CA PRO A 9 9.05 -15.83 8.11
C PRO A 9 8.80 -16.39 6.69
N VAL A 10 7.66 -16.04 6.08
CA VAL A 10 7.30 -16.48 4.72
C VAL A 10 6.93 -15.27 3.87
N PRO A 11 7.19 -15.30 2.55
CA PRO A 11 6.80 -14.22 1.66
C PRO A 11 5.28 -13.99 1.66
N VAL A 12 4.87 -12.73 1.71
CA VAL A 12 3.47 -12.30 1.63
C VAL A 12 3.20 -11.65 0.27
N LEU A 13 2.21 -12.17 -0.45
CA LEU A 13 1.77 -11.63 -1.72
C LEU A 13 0.46 -10.84 -1.56
N ALA A 14 0.44 -9.61 -2.07
CA ALA A 14 -0.77 -8.82 -2.23
C ALA A 14 -1.30 -8.95 -3.67
N GLU A 15 -2.45 -9.61 -3.83
CA GLU A 15 -3.22 -9.53 -5.08
C GLU A 15 -4.18 -8.35 -5.03
N VAL A 16 -4.05 -7.43 -6.00
CA VAL A 16 -4.90 -6.25 -6.09
C VAL A 16 -5.77 -6.36 -7.33
N ASN A 17 -7.08 -6.40 -7.12
CA ASN A 17 -8.08 -6.53 -8.17
C ASN A 17 -9.13 -5.40 -8.07
N GLY A 18 -8.74 -4.18 -8.43
CA GLY A 18 -9.57 -2.98 -8.28
C GLY A 18 -8.90 -1.90 -7.44
N LEU A 19 -9.68 -1.18 -6.63
CA LEU A 19 -9.18 -0.03 -5.87
C LEU A 19 -8.57 -0.45 -4.52
N ALA A 20 -7.27 -0.19 -4.33
CA ALA A 20 -6.62 -0.18 -3.02
C ALA A 20 -6.43 1.28 -2.56
N THR A 21 -7.16 1.70 -1.53
CA THR A 21 -7.15 3.10 -1.06
C THR A 21 -6.77 3.23 0.41
N ALA A 22 -6.14 4.35 0.79
CA ALA A 22 -5.74 4.66 2.16
C ALA A 22 -4.92 3.52 2.81
N ALA A 23 -5.45 2.86 3.85
CA ALA A 23 -4.79 1.72 4.50
C ALA A 23 -4.61 0.52 3.56
N GLY A 24 -5.40 0.41 2.49
CA GLY A 24 -5.19 -0.58 1.42
C GLY A 24 -3.87 -0.36 0.69
N CYS A 25 -3.47 0.89 0.43
CA CYS A 25 -2.14 1.19 -0.12
C CYS A 25 -1.03 0.80 0.87
N GLN A 26 -1.24 1.03 2.17
CA GLN A 26 -0.28 0.59 3.20
C GLN A 26 -0.12 -0.93 3.20
N LEU A 27 -1.23 -1.66 3.12
CA LEU A 27 -1.24 -3.12 3.12
C LEU A 27 -0.39 -3.65 1.98
N VAL A 28 -0.67 -3.17 0.75
CA VAL A 28 0.05 -3.59 -0.45
C VAL A 28 1.53 -3.24 -0.35
N ALA A 29 1.85 -2.02 0.09
CA ALA A 29 3.24 -1.57 0.26
C ALA A 29 4.00 -2.24 1.42
N SER A 30 3.30 -3.00 2.28
CA SER A 30 3.92 -3.76 3.38
C SER A 30 4.18 -5.22 3.02
N CYS A 31 3.60 -5.72 1.92
CA CYS A 31 3.84 -7.06 1.40
C CYS A 31 5.15 -7.12 0.61
N ASP A 32 5.70 -8.32 0.45
CA ASP A 32 6.96 -8.53 -0.30
C ASP A 32 6.75 -8.35 -1.81
N ILE A 33 5.61 -8.82 -2.33
CA ILE A 33 5.27 -8.78 -3.74
C ILE A 33 3.83 -8.30 -3.90
N ALA A 34 3.60 -7.39 -4.85
CA ALA A 34 2.28 -6.97 -5.27
C ALA A 34 2.01 -7.43 -6.71
N VAL A 35 0.89 -8.14 -6.91
CA VAL A 35 0.38 -8.52 -8.23
C VAL A 35 -0.89 -7.73 -8.47
N ALA A 36 -0.92 -6.90 -9.51
CA ALA A 36 -2.03 -6.00 -9.79
C ALA A 36 -2.67 -6.34 -11.14
N SER A 37 -4.01 -6.41 -11.16
CA SER A 37 -4.79 -6.48 -12.40
C SER A 37 -4.70 -5.17 -13.22
N ASN A 38 -5.01 -5.23 -14.52
CA ASN A 38 -5.05 -4.04 -15.38
C ASN A 38 -6.08 -2.97 -14.94
N LYS A 39 -7.09 -3.36 -14.15
CA LYS A 39 -8.09 -2.43 -13.61
C LYS A 39 -7.74 -1.90 -12.21
N SER A 40 -6.59 -2.28 -11.68
CA SER A 40 -6.21 -1.90 -10.32
C SER A 40 -5.82 -0.45 -10.22
N ARG A 41 -6.22 0.19 -9.13
CA ARG A 41 -5.97 1.60 -8.85
C ARG A 41 -5.50 1.75 -7.41
N PHE A 42 -4.60 2.69 -7.20
CA PHE A 42 -4.00 2.97 -5.90
C PHE A 42 -4.18 4.45 -5.58
N ALA A 43 -4.63 4.76 -4.37
CA ALA A 43 -4.84 6.15 -3.96
C ALA A 43 -4.67 6.34 -2.45
N THR A 44 -4.11 7.48 -2.08
CA THR A 44 -4.14 8.01 -0.70
C THR A 44 -4.97 9.30 -0.69
N PRO A 45 -6.32 9.21 -0.74
CA PRO A 45 -7.17 10.36 -1.02
C PRO A 45 -7.46 11.23 0.21
N GLY A 46 -6.80 10.99 1.36
CA GLY A 46 -7.05 11.75 2.58
C GLY A 46 -6.94 13.26 2.38
N VAL A 47 -6.07 13.69 1.47
CA VAL A 47 -5.87 15.12 1.14
C VAL A 47 -7.15 15.78 0.62
N ASN A 48 -8.05 15.03 -0.01
CA ASN A 48 -9.33 15.55 -0.52
C ASN A 48 -10.31 15.90 0.60
N VAL A 49 -10.05 15.46 1.83
CA VAL A 49 -10.84 15.76 3.03
C VAL A 49 -10.01 16.46 4.12
N GLY A 50 -8.88 17.07 3.73
CA GLY A 50 -8.00 17.80 4.67
C GLY A 50 -7.19 16.91 5.61
N LEU A 51 -7.05 15.61 5.31
CA LEU A 51 -6.28 14.67 6.12
C LEU A 51 -4.99 14.25 5.41
N PHE A 52 -3.90 14.15 6.16
CA PHE A 52 -2.69 13.52 5.63
C PHE A 52 -2.72 12.02 5.93
N CYS A 53 -2.52 11.18 4.92
CA CYS A 53 -2.38 9.74 5.10
C CYS A 53 -1.00 9.40 5.69
N SER A 54 -0.75 9.78 6.94
CA SER A 54 0.54 9.60 7.63
C SER A 54 0.92 8.13 7.82
N THR A 55 -0.05 7.27 8.15
CA THR A 55 0.18 5.85 8.41
C THR A 55 0.72 5.08 7.19
N PRO A 56 0.15 5.20 5.97
CA PRO A 56 0.75 4.59 4.78
C PRO A 56 2.07 5.24 4.34
N ALA A 57 2.38 6.47 4.77
CA ALA A 57 3.45 7.27 4.17
C ALA A 57 4.83 6.57 4.22
N VAL A 58 5.16 5.91 5.33
CA VAL A 58 6.45 5.19 5.47
C VAL A 58 6.53 3.99 4.53
N ALA A 59 5.48 3.16 4.48
CA ALA A 59 5.46 1.99 3.62
C ALA A 59 5.47 2.41 2.14
N LEU A 60 4.63 3.37 1.78
CA LEU A 60 4.52 3.87 0.41
C LEU A 60 5.80 4.56 -0.06
N GLY A 61 6.43 5.38 0.80
CA GLY A 61 7.69 6.05 0.48
C GLY A 61 8.88 5.10 0.30
N ARG A 62 8.81 3.87 0.83
CA ARG A 62 9.81 2.81 0.59
C ARG A 62 9.53 2.02 -0.68
N ALA A 63 8.25 1.80 -1.01
CA ALA A 63 7.82 0.98 -2.14
C ALA A 63 7.71 1.73 -3.47
N VAL A 64 7.50 3.06 -3.44
CA VAL A 64 7.26 3.88 -4.63
C VAL A 64 8.35 4.95 -4.77
N PRO A 65 8.88 5.21 -5.99
CA PRO A 65 9.85 6.28 -6.19
C PRO A 65 9.28 7.66 -5.82
N ARG A 66 10.12 8.55 -5.27
CA ARG A 66 9.68 9.86 -4.78
C ARG A 66 9.12 10.80 -5.86
N LYS A 67 9.51 10.62 -7.13
CA LYS A 67 9.24 11.56 -8.23
C LYS A 67 8.74 10.89 -9.52
N VAL A 68 8.07 9.76 -9.40
CA VAL A 68 7.29 9.23 -10.54
C VAL A 68 6.00 10.02 -10.71
#